data_AF-A0A7X2TVY9-F1
#
_entry.id   AF-A0A7X2TVY9-F1
#
_cell.length_a   1.000
_cell.length_b   1.000
_cell.length_c   1.000
_cell.angle_alpha   90.00
_cell.angle_beta   90.00
_cell.angle_gamma   90.00
#
_symmetry.space_group_name_H-M   'P 1'
#
loop_
_entity.id
_entity.type
_entity.pdbx_description
1 polymer ?
#
loop_
_entity_poly.entity_id
_entity_poly.type
_entity_poly.pdbx_seq_one_letter_code
_entity_poly.pdbx_strand_id
1 'polypeptide(L)' 'MKILSELRLRVASTPPFRCIEILSPEDRMTRVEVRINDFLAMGVNTVWVLDPETRQAYTATAA' A
#
# COMPACT_ATOMS: atom_id res chain seq x y z
N MET A 1 22.33 -13.67 19.04
CA MET A 1 21.04 -13.02 19.32
C MET A 1 21.27 -11.56 19.74
N LYS A 2 21.59 -10.67 18.79
CA LYS A 2 21.88 -9.24 19.08
C LYS A 2 21.51 -8.28 17.94
N ILE A 3 20.82 -8.77 16.90
CA ILE A 3 20.52 -7.98 15.68
C ILE A 3 19.08 -7.44 15.67
N LEU A 4 18.19 -7.95 16.52
CA LEU A 4 16.78 -7.50 16.53
C LEU A 4 16.47 -6.40 17.56
N SER A 5 17.40 -6.01 18.43
CA SER A 5 17.14 -5.06 19.52
C SER A 5 17.23 -3.58 19.14
N GLU A 6 17.79 -3.26 17.96
CA GLU A 6 18.07 -1.87 17.57
C GLU A 6 17.18 -1.32 16.44
N LEU A 7 16.25 -2.13 15.90
CA LEU A 7 15.31 -1.64 14.90
C LEU A 7 14.23 -0.79 15.58
N ARG A 8 14.54 0.49 15.81
CA ARG A 8 13.53 1.48 16.20
C ARG A 8 12.59 1.66 15.01
N LEU A 9 11.52 0.88 14.96
CA LEU A 9 10.44 1.04 13.98
C LEU A 9 9.85 2.44 14.16
N ARG A 10 10.20 3.35 13.26
CA ARG A 10 9.53 4.65 13.15
C ARG A 10 8.33 4.44 12.24
N VAL A 11 7.14 4.45 12.82
CA VAL A 11 5.90 4.42 12.06
C VAL A 11 5.64 5.83 11.53
N ALA A 12 5.53 5.98 10.22
CA ALA A 12 5.12 7.24 9.62
C ALA A 12 3.65 7.52 10.01
N SER A 13 3.40 8.65 10.67
CA SER A 13 2.04 9.11 11.01
C SER A 13 1.53 10.18 10.04
N THR A 14 2.40 10.73 9.20
CA THR A 14 2.04 11.66 8.13
C THR A 14 1.76 10.87 6.86
N PRO A 15 0.69 11.21 6.11
CA PRO A 15 0.40 10.53 4.87
C PRO A 15 1.57 10.68 3.89
N PRO A 16 2.04 9.59 3.27
CA PRO A 16 3.04 9.69 2.21
C PRO A 16 2.44 10.37 0.97
N PHE A 17 3.32 10.86 0.09
CA PHE A 17 2.91 11.42 -1.20
C PHE A 17 2.13 10.41 -2.07
N ARG A 18 2.50 9.12 -2.01
CA ARG A 18 1.89 8.01 -2.75
C ARG A 18 2.13 6.69 -2.06
N CYS A 19 1.14 5.79 -2.12
CA CYS A 19 1.29 4.37 -1.80
C CYS A 19 1.39 3.55 -3.09
N ILE A 20 2.22 2.50 -3.06
CA ILE A 20 2.35 1.53 -4.14
C ILE A 20 1.96 0.17 -3.57
N GLU A 21 0.88 -0.38 -4.09
CA GLU A 21 0.37 -1.70 -3.78
C GLU A 21 0.77 -2.64 -4.92
N ILE A 22 1.49 -3.71 -4.60
CA ILE A 22 1.88 -4.73 -5.58
C ILE A 22 1.06 -5.97 -5.27
N LEU A 23 0.25 -6.41 -6.23
CA LEU A 23 -0.59 -7.59 -6.04
C LEU A 23 0.27 -8.83 -5.87
N SER A 24 -0.05 -9.62 -4.85
CA SER A 24 0.42 -11.00 -4.74
C SER A 24 -0.54 -11.94 -5.46
N PRO A 25 -0.07 -13.10 -5.98
CA PRO A 25 -0.92 -14.09 -6.66
C PRO A 25 -2.16 -14.53 -5.85
N GLU A 26 -2.06 -14.54 -4.53
CA GLU A 26 -3.13 -14.94 -3.60
C GLU A 26 -4.06 -13.81 -3.16
N ASP A 27 -3.80 -12.56 -3.60
CA ASP A 27 -4.63 -11.43 -3.20
C ASP A 27 -6.04 -11.55 -3.78
N ARG A 28 -7.02 -11.16 -2.95
CA ARG A 28 -8.40 -10.95 -3.39
C ARG A 28 -8.64 -9.46 -3.52
N MET A 29 -9.21 -9.04 -4.64
CA MET A 29 -9.47 -7.62 -4.90
C MET A 29 -10.26 -6.93 -3.77
N THR A 30 -11.17 -7.62 -3.11
CA THR A 30 -11.90 -7.08 -1.94
C THR A 30 -10.98 -6.70 -0.77
N ARG A 31 -9.88 -7.42 -0.54
CA ARG A 31 -8.89 -7.09 0.50
C ARG A 31 -7.96 -5.97 0.04
N VAL A 32 -7.59 -5.96 -1.24
CA VAL A 32 -6.79 -4.90 -1.85
C VAL A 32 -7.54 -3.57 -1.76
N GLU A 33 -8.84 -3.56 -2.07
CA GLU A 33 -9.71 -2.39 -1.97
C GLU A 33 -9.75 -1.83 -0.54
N VAL A 34 -9.81 -2.68 0.49
CA VAL A 34 -9.74 -2.23 1.89
C VAL A 34 -8.43 -1.49 2.16
N ARG A 35 -7.28 -2.06 1.76
CA ARG A 35 -5.97 -1.42 1.94
C ARG A 35 -5.89 -0.08 1.19
N ILE A 36 -6.36 -0.03 -0.05
CA ILE A 36 -6.43 1.20 -0.85
C ILE A 36 -7.26 2.27 -0.13
N ASN A 37 -8.45 1.89 0.35
CA ASN A 37 -9.35 2.82 1.04
C ASN A 37 -8.74 3.35 2.34
N ASP A 38 -8.03 2.51 3.11
CA ASP A 38 -7.33 2.96 4.31
C ASP A 38 -6.25 4.00 3.98
N PHE A 39 -5.48 3.81 2.90
CA PHE A 39 -4.48 4.79 2.46
C PHE A 39 -5.12 6.10 1.99
N LEU A 40 -6.21 6.03 1.22
CA LEU A 40 -6.93 7.21 0.76
C LEU A 40 -7.56 7.97 1.94
N ALA A 41 -8.15 7.25 2.90
CA ALA A 41 -8.74 7.83 4.12
C ALA A 41 -7.68 8.47 5.02
N MET A 42 -6.45 7.94 5.04
CA MET A 42 -5.32 8.56 5.72
C MET A 42 -4.94 9.92 5.09
N GLY A 43 -5.29 10.17 3.82
CA GLY A 43 -4.98 11.41 3.11
C GLY A 43 -3.93 11.27 2.01
N VAL A 44 -3.64 10.05 1.55
CA VAL A 44 -2.78 9.82 0.39
C VAL A 44 -3.55 10.20 -0.88
N ASN A 45 -2.94 11.01 -1.74
CA ASN A 45 -3.61 11.53 -2.94
C ASN A 45 -3.93 10.45 -3.98
N THR A 46 -3.03 9.49 -4.14
CA THR A 46 -3.14 8.43 -5.16
C THR A 46 -2.50 7.15 -4.66
N VAL A 47 -3.13 6.01 -4.95
CA VAL A 47 -2.53 4.67 -4.77
C VAL A 47 -2.29 4.06 -6.14
N TRP A 48 -1.08 3.54 -6.36
CA TRP A 48 -0.75 2.76 -7.56
C TRP A 48 -0.87 1.29 -7.26
N VAL A 49 -1.70 0.59 -8.01
CA VAL A 49 -1.85 -0.87 -7.90
C VAL A 49 -1.15 -1.49 -9.10
N LEU A 50 -0.14 -2.31 -8.83
CA LEU A 50 0.65 -2.99 -9.84
C LEU A 50 0.29 -4.47 -9.84
N ASP A 51 -0.09 -5.00 -10.99
CA ASP A 51 -0.34 -6.42 -11.20
C ASP A 51 0.81 -7.02 -12.02
N PRO A 52 1.72 -7.79 -11.40
CA PRO A 52 2.84 -8.42 -12.10
C PRO A 52 2.42 -9.52 -13.09
N GLU A 53 1.30 -10.20 -12.84
CA GLU A 53 0.83 -11.31 -13.69
C GLU A 53 0.33 -10.78 -15.03
N THR A 54 -0.49 -9.73 -14.98
CA THR A 54 -1.05 -9.10 -16.19
C THR A 54 -0.14 -8.02 -16.78
N ARG A 55 0.89 -7.59 -16.03
CA ARG A 55 1.80 -6.46 -16.35
C ARG A 55 1.05 -5.14 -16.52
N GLN A 56 0.05 -4.91 -15.68
CA GLN A 56 -0.78 -3.72 -15.71
C GLN A 56 -0.58 -2.87 -14.45
N ALA A 57 -0.87 -1.58 -14.57
CA ALA A 57 -0.86 -0.64 -13.48
C ALA A 57 -2.16 0.15 -13.48
N TYR A 58 -2.72 0.34 -12.29
CA TYR A 58 -3.95 1.07 -12.05
C TYR A 58 -3.68 2.22 -11.09
N THR A 59 -4.41 3.32 -11.25
CA THR A 59 -4.40 4.43 -10.29
C THR A 59 -5.74 4.48 -9.59
N ALA A 60 -5.72 4.41 -8.27
CA ALA A 60 -6.88 4.64 -7.42
C ALA A 60 -6.80 6.04 -6.79
N THR A 61 -7.94 6.74 -6.80
CA THR A 61 -8.16 8.04 -6.16
C THR A 61 -9.40 7.94 -5.27
N ALA A 62 -9.56 8.87 -4.34
CA ALA A 62 -10.85 9.02 -3.66
C ALA A 62 -11.96 9.28 -4.70
N ALA A 63 -13.17 8.80 -4.40
CA ALA A 63 -14.37 9.01 -5.21
C ALA A 63 -14.82 10.48 -5.20
#